data_AF-J3GIU1-F1
#
_entry.id   AF-J3GIU1-F1
#
_cell.length_a   1.000
_cell.length_b   1.000
_cell.length_c   1.000
_cell.angle_alpha   90.00
_cell.angle_beta   90.00
_cell.angle_gamma   90.00
#
_symmetry.space_group_name_H-M   'P 1'
#
loop_
_entity.id
_entity.type
_entity.pdbx_description
1 polymer ?
#
loop_
_entity_poly.entity_id
_entity_poly.type
_entity_poly.pdbx_seq_one_letter_code
_entity_poly.pdbx_strand_id
1 'polypeptide(L)'
;MVWRVLKAFRSRNIQSSIVLRNFASWLKVMRIAAMFESSGTIVKACMRDFLPANLRLLCSHYRSVAEVCRKLRINRGQFNKYLCGNSLPTPFNLKRICDFFGVEEYEIGLPTEQFIILIGVKARRISPSSEVTAPQRMLDHLRQQSSSQLKAHTGYYYEYYHAMTEPGSILCSLVHIYEEGQHFVYGRNERLQIAGPDGEFEQYRYVGVAYYLQDRLFLIDYESLTSNEISQTILIPSFKSCITRLNGLKMGVSAADHRAPACSRVVWEYLGQEINRTNANRRVRLYSMDDPAIDDDLRGRLAQTKVVDGLFVIA
;
A
#
# COMPACT_ATOMS: atom_id res chain seq x y z
N MET A 1 2.39 -55.26 11.80
CA MET A 1 1.40 -55.45 10.72
C MET A 1 1.96 -55.16 9.32
N VAL A 2 2.97 -54.28 9.17
CA VAL A 2 3.59 -53.89 7.90
C VAL A 2 4.46 -54.99 7.25
N TRP A 3 5.13 -55.83 8.04
CA TRP A 3 6.02 -56.88 7.52
C TRP A 3 5.32 -58.10 6.88
N ARG A 4 4.02 -58.30 7.15
CA ARG A 4 3.22 -59.41 6.58
C ARG A 4 2.77 -59.14 5.14
N VAL A 5 2.62 -57.87 4.77
CA VAL A 5 2.17 -57.44 3.43
C VAL A 5 3.29 -57.56 2.39
N LEU A 6 4.55 -57.35 2.79
CA LEU A 6 5.72 -57.42 1.91
C LEU A 6 6.05 -58.83 1.41
N LYS A 7 5.65 -59.88 2.15
CA LYS A 7 5.91 -61.28 1.73
C LYS A 7 4.91 -61.78 0.68
N ALA A 8 3.71 -61.19 0.59
CA ALA A 8 2.68 -61.58 -0.36
C ALA A 8 2.93 -61.04 -1.79
N PHE A 9 3.73 -59.98 -1.93
CA PHE A 9 4.03 -59.37 -3.23
C PHE A 9 5.15 -60.06 -4.02
N ARG A 10 5.89 -61.00 -3.42
CA ARG A 10 7.07 -61.63 -4.05
C ARG A 10 6.77 -62.87 -4.90
N SER A 11 5.53 -63.35 -4.95
CA SER A 11 5.21 -64.63 -5.63
C SER A 11 4.25 -64.55 -6.83
N ARG A 12 3.89 -63.36 -7.32
CA ARG A 12 3.05 -63.26 -8.53
C ARG A 12 3.70 -62.31 -9.53
N ASN A 13 4.16 -62.91 -10.62
CA ASN A 13 4.79 -62.26 -11.76
C ASN A 13 3.68 -61.54 -12.56
N ILE A 14 3.47 -60.25 -12.28
CA ILE A 14 2.55 -59.41 -13.05
C ILE A 14 3.30 -58.13 -13.42
N GLN A 15 3.73 -58.05 -14.68
CA GLN A 15 4.18 -56.82 -15.30
C GLN A 15 2.97 -55.89 -15.46
N SER A 16 2.85 -54.89 -14.59
CA SER A 16 1.92 -53.77 -14.78
C SER A 16 2.54 -52.50 -14.20
N SER A 17 2.77 -51.53 -15.07
CA SER A 17 3.47 -50.25 -14.87
C SER A 17 2.80 -49.26 -13.90
N ILE A 18 1.83 -49.71 -13.09
CA ILE A 18 1.03 -48.87 -12.18
C ILE A 18 1.53 -48.98 -10.72
N VAL A 19 2.18 -50.09 -10.31
CA VAL A 19 2.59 -50.28 -8.90
C VAL A 19 3.90 -49.56 -8.56
N LEU A 20 4.80 -49.35 -9.53
CA LEU A 20 6.08 -48.65 -9.32
C LEU A 20 5.93 -47.13 -9.10
N ARG A 21 4.84 -46.51 -9.55
CA ARG A 21 4.61 -45.06 -9.38
C ARG A 21 4.23 -44.67 -7.95
N ASN A 22 3.71 -45.61 -7.14
CA ASN A 22 3.32 -45.33 -5.76
C ASN A 22 4.38 -45.66 -4.70
N PHE A 23 5.45 -46.38 -5.06
CA PHE A 23 6.56 -46.66 -4.14
C PHE A 23 7.40 -45.41 -3.84
N ALA A 24 7.63 -44.56 -4.85
CA ALA A 24 8.30 -43.28 -4.70
C ALA A 24 7.49 -42.29 -3.86
N SER A 25 6.15 -42.33 -3.97
CA SER A 25 5.24 -41.52 -3.16
C SER A 25 5.29 -41.91 -1.68
N TRP A 26 5.28 -43.22 -1.38
CA TRP A 26 5.38 -43.73 -0.01
C TRP A 26 6.74 -43.49 0.65
N LEU A 27 7.84 -43.64 -0.09
CA LEU A 27 9.20 -43.27 0.38
C LEU A 27 9.33 -41.76 0.63
N LYS A 28 8.61 -40.94 -0.13
CA LYS A 28 8.55 -39.48 0.07
C LYS A 28 7.76 -39.12 1.34
N VAL A 29 6.65 -39.79 1.60
CA VAL A 29 5.84 -39.60 2.83
C VAL A 29 6.62 -40.07 4.08
N MET A 30 7.33 -41.20 4.02
CA MET A 30 8.18 -41.63 5.14
C MET A 30 9.40 -40.72 5.36
N ARG A 31 10.00 -40.18 4.29
CA ARG A 31 11.07 -39.17 4.41
C ARG A 31 10.56 -37.85 4.99
N ILE A 32 9.35 -37.43 4.65
CA ILE A 32 8.72 -36.23 5.21
C ILE A 32 8.40 -36.42 6.70
N ALA A 33 7.88 -37.59 7.09
CA ALA A 33 7.64 -37.90 8.50
C ALA A 33 8.94 -37.90 9.33
N ALA A 34 10.04 -38.46 8.79
CA ALA A 34 11.35 -38.42 9.44
C ALA A 34 11.98 -37.01 9.46
N MET A 35 11.73 -36.17 8.45
CA MET A 35 12.15 -34.76 8.45
C MET A 35 11.40 -33.91 9.48
N PHE A 36 10.12 -34.20 9.74
CA PHE A 36 9.34 -33.52 10.78
C PHE A 36 9.80 -33.89 12.20
N GLU A 37 10.18 -35.13 12.46
CA GLU A 37 10.77 -35.54 13.75
C GLU A 37 12.18 -34.99 13.96
N SER A 38 13.01 -34.88 12.90
CA SER A 38 14.31 -34.19 12.99
C SER A 38 14.20 -32.67 13.16
N SER A 39 13.11 -32.05 12.67
CA SER A 39 12.89 -30.60 12.79
C SER A 39 12.69 -30.16 14.24
N GLY A 40 12.04 -30.97 15.09
CA GLY A 40 11.82 -30.64 16.50
C GLY A 40 13.11 -30.55 17.33
N THR A 41 14.17 -31.26 16.95
CA THR A 41 15.47 -31.25 17.64
C THR A 41 16.35 -30.09 17.14
N ILE A 42 16.31 -29.79 15.84
CA ILE A 42 17.05 -28.67 15.22
C ILE A 42 16.46 -27.32 15.66
N VAL A 43 15.12 -27.20 15.73
CA VAL A 43 14.44 -26.00 16.24
C VAL A 43 14.78 -25.76 17.71
N LYS A 44 14.89 -26.80 18.54
CA LYS A 44 15.30 -26.66 19.95
C LYS A 44 16.75 -26.20 20.13
N ALA A 45 17.66 -26.64 19.24
CA ALA A 45 19.05 -26.18 19.24
C ALA A 45 19.13 -24.70 18.84
N CYS A 46 18.45 -24.33 17.74
CA CYS A 46 18.38 -22.96 17.22
C CYS A 46 17.70 -21.99 18.21
N MET A 47 16.63 -22.43 18.89
CA MET A 47 15.90 -21.59 19.86
C MET A 47 16.77 -21.17 21.04
N ARG A 48 17.72 -22.00 21.50
CA ARG A 48 18.57 -21.63 22.65
C ARG A 48 19.45 -20.41 22.36
N ASP A 49 19.86 -20.24 21.11
CA ASP A 49 20.76 -19.17 20.70
C ASP A 49 20.03 -17.84 20.53
N PHE A 50 18.79 -17.86 20.05
CA PHE A 50 18.03 -16.65 19.71
C PHE A 50 16.98 -16.23 20.75
N LEU A 51 16.45 -17.18 21.53
CA LEU A 51 15.41 -16.92 22.54
C LEU A 51 15.77 -15.77 23.50
N PRO A 52 17.00 -15.66 24.06
CA PRO A 52 17.33 -14.57 24.98
C PRO A 52 17.24 -13.20 24.31
N ALA A 53 17.72 -13.07 23.07
CA ALA A 53 17.67 -11.82 22.32
C ALA A 53 16.22 -11.45 21.96
N ASN A 54 15.44 -12.42 21.47
CA ASN A 54 14.04 -12.24 21.11
C ASN A 54 13.17 -11.89 22.32
N LEU A 55 13.41 -12.50 23.49
CA LEU A 55 12.73 -12.16 24.73
C LEU A 55 13.04 -10.75 25.22
N ARG A 56 14.31 -10.30 25.11
CA ARG A 56 14.67 -8.90 25.44
C ARG A 56 13.97 -7.91 24.52
N LEU A 57 13.92 -8.21 23.22
CA LEU A 57 13.19 -7.39 22.25
C LEU A 57 11.71 -7.26 22.64
N LEU A 58 11.04 -8.38 22.90
CA LEU A 58 9.65 -8.42 23.36
C LEU A 58 9.43 -7.62 24.64
N CYS A 59 10.35 -7.70 25.61
CA CYS A 59 10.26 -6.96 26.86
C CYS A 59 10.50 -5.44 26.69
N SER A 60 11.18 -5.01 25.62
CA SER A 60 11.48 -3.58 25.40
C SER A 60 10.23 -2.73 25.13
N HIS A 61 9.14 -3.36 24.68
CA HIS A 61 7.83 -2.73 24.50
C HIS A 61 7.06 -2.46 25.82
N TYR A 62 7.62 -2.83 26.98
CA TYR A 62 7.00 -2.67 28.29
C TYR A 62 7.84 -1.76 29.19
N ARG A 63 7.19 -1.13 30.19
CA ARG A 63 7.86 -0.18 31.10
C ARG A 63 9.01 -0.80 31.90
N SER A 64 8.92 -2.09 32.23
CA SER A 64 10.00 -2.84 32.89
C SER A 64 9.81 -4.36 32.80
N VAL A 65 10.92 -5.10 32.87
CA VAL A 65 10.90 -6.57 33.00
C VAL A 65 10.13 -7.03 34.25
N ALA A 66 10.17 -6.26 35.34
CA ALA A 66 9.42 -6.56 36.55
C ALA A 66 7.90 -6.53 36.32
N GLU A 67 7.40 -5.63 35.47
CA GLU A 67 6.00 -5.61 35.07
C GLU A 67 5.61 -6.86 34.27
N VAL A 68 6.46 -7.25 33.31
CA VAL A 68 6.27 -8.45 32.50
C VAL A 68 6.24 -9.70 33.39
N CYS A 69 7.14 -9.82 34.36
CA CYS A 69 7.16 -10.97 35.30
C CYS A 69 5.87 -11.07 36.13
N ARG A 70 5.32 -9.92 36.58
CA ARG A 70 4.04 -9.89 37.32
C ARG A 70 2.86 -10.34 36.45
N LYS A 71 2.77 -9.83 35.22
CA LYS A 71 1.72 -10.20 34.25
C LYS A 71 1.81 -11.67 33.86
N LEU A 72 3.02 -12.14 33.58
CA LEU A 72 3.30 -13.53 33.29
C LEU A 72 3.09 -14.43 34.51
N ARG A 73 3.17 -13.95 35.75
CA ARG A 73 3.23 -14.75 36.98
C ARG A 73 4.42 -15.74 37.00
N ILE A 74 5.57 -15.39 36.41
CA ILE A 74 6.85 -16.12 36.54
C ILE A 74 7.69 -15.40 37.61
N ASN A 75 8.42 -16.17 38.42
CA ASN A 75 9.41 -15.62 39.36
C ASN A 75 10.49 -14.81 38.61
N ARG A 76 10.77 -13.58 39.03
CA ARG A 76 11.73 -12.67 38.37
C ARG A 76 13.13 -13.28 38.23
N GLY A 77 13.61 -13.99 39.25
CA GLY A 77 14.90 -14.68 39.20
C GLY A 77 14.94 -15.77 38.13
N GLN A 78 13.84 -16.51 37.96
CA GLN A 78 13.68 -17.50 36.91
C GLN A 78 13.59 -16.87 35.52
N PHE A 79 12.81 -15.79 35.36
CA PHE A 79 12.71 -15.08 34.09
C PHE A 79 14.04 -14.47 33.64
N ASN A 80 14.81 -13.91 34.59
CA ASN A 80 16.15 -13.38 34.30
C ASN A 80 17.10 -14.47 33.78
N LYS A 81 16.98 -15.72 34.25
CA LYS A 81 17.77 -16.83 33.70
C LYS A 81 17.43 -17.10 32.23
N TYR A 82 16.18 -16.87 31.81
CA TYR A 82 15.78 -16.97 30.40
C TYR A 82 16.35 -15.81 29.56
N LEU A 83 16.25 -14.58 30.07
CA LEU A 83 16.80 -13.40 29.41
C LEU A 83 18.33 -13.45 29.28
N CYS A 84 19.03 -14.14 30.17
CA CYS A 84 20.48 -14.33 30.07
C CYS A 84 20.88 -15.56 29.25
N GLY A 85 19.94 -16.42 28.86
CA GLY A 85 20.24 -17.69 28.16
C GLY A 85 20.78 -18.81 29.06
N ASN A 86 20.81 -18.61 30.38
CA ASN A 86 21.31 -19.58 31.35
C ASN A 86 20.39 -20.81 31.52
N SER A 87 19.13 -20.71 31.11
CA SER A 87 18.17 -21.81 31.12
C SER A 87 17.10 -21.59 30.07
N LEU A 88 16.50 -22.67 29.58
CA LEU A 88 15.31 -22.61 28.73
C LEU A 88 14.03 -22.67 29.58
N PRO A 89 12.94 -21.99 29.18
CA PRO A 89 11.64 -22.18 29.80
C PRO A 89 11.16 -23.63 29.67
N THR A 90 10.46 -24.13 30.69
CA THR A 90 9.72 -25.40 30.57
C THR A 90 8.61 -25.25 29.53
N PRO A 91 8.10 -26.32 28.89
CA PRO A 91 7.02 -26.20 27.89
C PRO A 91 5.80 -25.41 28.38
N PHE A 92 5.43 -25.59 29.66
CA PHE A 92 4.36 -24.82 30.30
C PHE A 92 4.67 -23.31 30.36
N ASN A 93 5.87 -22.95 30.81
CA ASN A 93 6.29 -21.55 30.88
C ASN A 93 6.49 -20.94 29.49
N LEU A 94 7.01 -21.71 28.54
CA LEU A 94 7.23 -21.29 27.17
C LEU A 94 5.90 -20.95 26.49
N LYS A 95 4.92 -21.86 26.59
CA LYS A 95 3.56 -21.60 26.11
C LYS A 95 2.98 -20.34 26.73
N ARG A 96 3.10 -20.17 28.05
CA ARG A 96 2.57 -18.98 28.74
C ARG A 96 3.26 -17.68 28.31
N ILE A 97 4.56 -17.74 28.03
CA ILE A 97 5.33 -16.62 27.47
C ILE A 97 4.84 -16.31 26.05
N CYS A 98 4.71 -17.33 25.21
CA CYS A 98 4.21 -17.24 23.83
C CYS A 98 2.81 -16.63 23.78
N ASP A 99 1.86 -17.16 24.56
CA ASP A 99 0.49 -16.68 24.69
C ASP A 99 0.43 -15.20 25.12
N PHE A 100 1.30 -14.80 26.06
CA PHE A 100 1.35 -13.41 26.55
C PHE A 100 1.85 -12.42 25.49
N PHE A 101 2.81 -12.82 24.67
CA PHE A 101 3.39 -11.97 23.63
C PHE A 101 2.71 -12.12 22.26
N GLY A 102 1.77 -13.06 22.10
CA GLY A 102 1.08 -13.31 20.84
C GLY A 102 1.96 -13.94 19.75
N VAL A 103 2.97 -14.71 20.15
CA VAL A 103 3.91 -15.42 19.27
C VAL A 103 3.82 -16.92 19.48
N GLU A 104 4.13 -17.71 18.47
CA GLU A 104 4.21 -19.18 18.54
C GLU A 104 5.61 -19.65 18.97
N GLU A 105 5.72 -20.88 19.47
CA GLU A 105 6.99 -21.45 19.96
C GLU A 105 8.08 -21.50 18.86
N TYR A 106 7.71 -21.80 17.62
CA TYR A 106 8.69 -21.80 16.52
C TYR A 106 9.11 -20.37 16.12
N GLU A 107 8.27 -19.36 16.36
CA GLU A 107 8.54 -17.97 16.00
C GLU A 107 9.55 -17.35 16.96
N ILE A 108 9.38 -17.58 18.26
CA ILE A 108 10.27 -17.01 19.29
C ILE A 108 11.69 -17.58 19.24
N GLY A 109 11.86 -18.74 18.59
CA GLY A 109 13.15 -19.38 18.33
C GLY A 109 13.81 -19.00 17.00
N LEU A 110 13.21 -18.14 16.19
CA LEU A 110 13.80 -17.69 14.92
C LEU A 110 15.05 -16.83 15.13
N PRO A 111 15.96 -16.75 14.15
CA PRO A 111 17.02 -15.76 14.13
C PRO A 111 16.46 -14.34 14.36
N THR A 112 17.11 -13.56 15.22
CA THR A 112 16.61 -12.25 15.69
C THR A 112 16.17 -11.32 14.57
N GLU A 113 16.90 -11.30 13.45
CA GLU A 113 16.55 -10.49 12.27
C GLU A 113 15.20 -10.88 11.66
N GLN A 114 14.94 -12.19 11.52
CA GLN A 114 13.66 -12.71 11.02
C GLN A 114 12.53 -12.47 12.02
N PHE A 115 12.84 -12.59 13.31
CA PHE A 115 11.89 -12.34 14.39
C PHE A 115 11.43 -10.88 14.43
N ILE A 116 12.34 -9.91 14.26
CA ILE A 116 12.03 -8.47 14.19
C ILE A 116 11.02 -8.18 13.07
N ILE A 117 11.23 -8.76 11.88
CA ILE A 117 10.34 -8.58 10.72
C ILE A 117 8.93 -9.11 11.06
N LEU A 118 8.86 -10.30 11.65
CA LEU A 118 7.59 -10.94 12.02
C LEU A 118 6.82 -10.16 13.11
N ILE A 119 7.53 -9.67 14.14
CA ILE A 119 6.94 -8.85 15.20
C ILE A 119 6.49 -7.49 14.68
N GLY A 120 7.24 -6.84 13.79
CA GLY A 120 6.82 -5.58 13.15
C GLY A 120 5.48 -5.72 12.39
N VAL A 121 5.26 -6.88 11.77
CA VAL A 121 3.99 -7.22 11.11
C VAL A 121 2.86 -7.51 12.12
N LYS A 122 3.16 -8.14 13.26
CA LYS A 122 2.17 -8.47 14.32
C LYS A 122 1.84 -7.31 15.27
N ALA A 123 2.78 -6.42 15.59
CA ALA A 123 2.54 -5.23 16.42
C ALA A 123 1.51 -4.29 15.75
N ARG A 124 1.45 -4.28 14.42
CA ARG A 124 0.37 -3.64 13.64
C ARG A 124 -1.01 -4.28 13.83
N ARG A 125 -1.07 -5.56 14.22
CA ARG A 125 -2.32 -6.34 14.37
C ARG A 125 -2.84 -6.39 15.81
N ILE A 126 -1.99 -6.19 16.83
CA ILE A 126 -2.36 -6.31 18.26
C ILE A 126 -2.42 -4.93 18.93
N SER A 127 -3.15 -3.99 18.33
CA SER A 127 -3.60 -2.78 19.04
C SER A 127 -5.05 -3.01 19.48
N PRO A 128 -5.34 -3.06 20.80
CA PRO A 128 -6.72 -3.17 21.28
C PRO A 128 -7.46 -1.88 20.91
N SER A 129 -8.61 -2.02 20.21
CA SER A 129 -9.51 -0.93 19.79
C SER A 129 -8.81 0.42 19.59
N SER A 130 -8.09 0.59 18.47
CA SER A 130 -7.64 1.93 18.10
C SER A 130 -8.88 2.82 18.05
N GLU A 131 -9.01 3.74 18.99
CA GLU A 131 -9.96 4.83 18.86
C GLU A 131 -9.73 5.44 17.49
N VAL A 132 -10.76 5.42 16.65
CA VAL A 132 -10.67 5.94 15.30
C VAL A 132 -10.30 7.42 15.43
N THR A 133 -9.11 7.76 14.96
CA THR A 133 -8.58 9.12 15.04
C THR A 133 -9.53 10.09 14.34
N ALA A 134 -9.51 11.38 14.69
CA ALA A 134 -10.37 12.36 14.03
C ALA A 134 -10.22 12.37 12.49
N PRO A 135 -9.01 12.28 11.90
CA PRO A 135 -8.85 12.13 10.46
C PRO A 135 -9.48 10.85 9.90
N GLN A 136 -9.29 9.71 10.57
CA GLN A 136 -9.90 8.45 10.13
C GLN A 136 -11.42 8.51 10.16
N ARG A 137 -12.03 9.11 11.21
CA ARG A 137 -13.49 9.30 11.29
C ARG A 137 -14.02 10.15 10.15
N MET A 138 -13.32 11.24 9.82
CA MET A 138 -13.69 12.10 8.69
C MET A 138 -13.61 11.34 7.37
N LEU A 139 -12.50 10.64 7.10
CA LEU A 139 -12.32 9.89 5.86
C LEU A 139 -13.32 8.73 5.73
N ASP A 140 -13.62 8.04 6.83
CA ASP A 140 -14.65 7.00 6.88
C ASP A 140 -16.05 7.58 6.59
N HIS A 141 -16.37 8.75 7.16
CA HIS A 141 -17.63 9.43 6.88
C HIS A 141 -17.73 9.84 5.40
N LEU A 142 -16.70 10.48 4.85
CA LEU A 142 -16.67 10.87 3.44
C LEU A 142 -16.79 9.65 2.52
N ARG A 143 -16.13 8.53 2.85
CA ARG A 143 -16.29 7.27 2.12
C ARG A 143 -17.74 6.78 2.14
N GLN A 144 -18.38 6.77 3.30
CA GLN A 144 -19.77 6.32 3.44
C GLN A 144 -20.77 7.20 2.69
N GLN A 145 -20.51 8.51 2.61
CA GLN A 145 -21.37 9.45 1.90
C GLN A 145 -21.07 9.52 0.39
N SER A 146 -19.90 9.08 -0.05
CA SER A 146 -19.51 9.12 -1.46
C SER A 146 -20.40 8.22 -2.30
N SER A 147 -20.97 8.77 -3.36
CA SER A 147 -21.83 8.04 -4.29
C SER A 147 -21.06 6.98 -5.07
N SER A 148 -21.71 5.84 -5.32
CA SER A 148 -21.19 4.80 -6.22
C SER A 148 -21.11 5.25 -7.68
N GLN A 149 -21.74 6.37 -8.04
CA GLN A 149 -21.61 7.00 -9.36
C GLN A 149 -20.16 7.36 -9.71
N LEU A 150 -19.27 7.53 -8.73
CA LEU A 150 -17.84 7.73 -8.96
C LEU A 150 -17.23 6.59 -9.81
N LYS A 151 -17.80 5.39 -9.74
CA LYS A 151 -17.36 4.26 -10.57
C LYS A 151 -17.45 4.54 -12.07
N ALA A 152 -18.39 5.37 -12.51
CA ALA A 152 -18.48 5.78 -13.92
C ALA A 152 -17.35 6.73 -14.35
N HIS A 153 -16.63 7.30 -13.38
CA HIS A 153 -15.50 8.21 -13.58
C HIS A 153 -14.14 7.54 -13.37
N THR A 154 -14.06 6.21 -13.20
CA THR A 154 -12.77 5.52 -13.19
C THR A 154 -12.15 5.44 -14.58
N GLY A 155 -10.83 5.34 -14.64
CA GLY A 155 -10.05 5.26 -15.87
C GLY A 155 -8.99 6.34 -15.95
N TYR A 156 -8.47 6.53 -17.16
CA TYR A 156 -7.37 7.44 -17.45
C TYR A 156 -7.87 8.77 -17.99
N TYR A 157 -7.18 9.84 -17.59
CA TYR A 157 -7.45 11.20 -18.02
C TYR A 157 -6.15 11.94 -18.33
N TYR A 158 -6.21 12.88 -19.27
CA TYR A 158 -5.28 14.00 -19.25
C TYR A 158 -5.86 15.14 -18.43
N GLU A 159 -5.10 15.65 -17.48
CA GLU A 159 -5.39 16.89 -16.76
C GLU A 159 -4.66 18.05 -17.43
N TYR A 160 -5.38 19.12 -17.75
CA TYR A 160 -4.83 20.37 -18.29
C TYR A 160 -5.17 21.55 -17.39
N TYR A 161 -4.16 22.34 -17.02
CA TYR A 161 -4.33 23.59 -16.27
C TYR A 161 -3.18 24.56 -16.53
N HIS A 162 -3.38 25.84 -16.21
CA HIS A 162 -2.27 26.80 -16.25
C HIS A 162 -1.21 26.45 -15.21
N ALA A 163 0.03 26.25 -15.66
CA ALA A 163 1.12 25.85 -14.80
C ALA A 163 1.39 26.93 -13.74
N MET A 164 1.42 26.52 -12.46
CA MET A 164 1.66 27.44 -11.34
C MET A 164 3.15 27.76 -11.16
N THR A 165 4.03 26.89 -11.65
CA THR A 165 5.50 27.03 -11.59
C THR A 165 6.06 27.79 -12.79
N GLU A 166 5.42 27.71 -13.95
CA GLU A 166 5.83 28.37 -15.18
C GLU A 166 4.65 29.15 -15.79
N PRO A 167 4.43 30.40 -15.34
CA PRO A 167 3.34 31.24 -15.83
C PRO A 167 3.40 31.41 -17.35
N GLY A 168 2.25 31.29 -18.02
CA GLY A 168 2.16 31.36 -19.48
C GLY A 168 2.29 30.02 -20.20
N SER A 169 2.40 28.92 -19.46
CA SER A 169 2.37 27.56 -19.99
C SER A 169 1.15 26.78 -19.48
N ILE A 170 0.72 25.79 -20.25
CA ILE A 170 -0.32 24.81 -19.86
C ILE A 170 0.39 23.51 -19.49
N LEU A 171 0.18 23.03 -18.27
CA LEU A 171 0.66 21.73 -17.86
C LEU A 171 -0.35 20.65 -18.27
N CYS A 172 0.16 19.57 -18.87
CA CYS A 172 -0.58 18.34 -19.10
C CYS A 172 -0.04 17.22 -18.20
N SER A 173 -0.92 16.65 -17.39
CA SER A 173 -0.61 15.58 -16.45
C SER A 173 -1.40 14.32 -16.81
N LEU A 174 -0.83 13.13 -16.60
CA LEU A 174 -1.57 11.87 -16.77
C LEU A 174 -2.16 11.45 -15.43
N VAL A 175 -3.48 11.31 -15.39
CA VAL A 175 -4.24 10.89 -14.22
C VAL A 175 -4.85 9.51 -14.42
N HIS A 176 -4.89 8.71 -13.36
CA HIS A 176 -5.58 7.43 -13.33
C HIS A 176 -6.42 7.31 -12.06
N ILE A 177 -7.74 7.27 -12.19
CA ILE A 177 -8.68 7.01 -11.09
C ILE A 177 -9.05 5.54 -11.09
N TYR A 178 -8.95 4.87 -9.94
CA TYR A 178 -9.32 3.46 -9.79
C TYR A 178 -9.88 3.16 -8.38
N GLU A 179 -10.58 2.03 -8.28
CA GLU A 179 -11.11 1.51 -7.02
C GLU A 179 -10.03 0.69 -6.31
N GLU A 180 -9.74 1.02 -5.05
CA GLU A 180 -8.83 0.27 -4.17
C GLU A 180 -9.55 -0.06 -2.85
N GLY A 181 -9.93 -1.34 -2.71
CA GLY A 181 -10.72 -1.80 -1.57
C GLY A 181 -12.12 -1.19 -1.55
N GLN A 182 -12.36 -0.23 -0.66
CA GLN A 182 -13.62 0.50 -0.51
C GLN A 182 -13.47 2.00 -0.85
N HIS A 183 -12.32 2.39 -1.39
CA HIS A 183 -11.99 3.79 -1.68
C HIS A 183 -11.78 3.96 -3.18
N PHE A 184 -12.04 5.17 -3.66
CA PHE A 184 -11.54 5.60 -4.95
C PHE A 184 -10.27 6.43 -4.75
N VAL A 185 -9.21 5.97 -5.38
CA VAL A 185 -7.89 6.58 -5.30
C VAL A 185 -7.46 6.99 -6.69
N TYR A 186 -6.48 7.88 -6.76
CA TYR A 186 -5.90 8.27 -8.03
C TYR A 186 -4.42 8.57 -7.92
N GLY A 187 -3.74 8.40 -9.06
CA GLY A 187 -2.38 8.86 -9.24
C GLY A 187 -2.32 9.89 -10.36
N ARG A 188 -1.53 10.95 -10.18
CA ARG A 188 -1.19 11.92 -11.22
C ARG A 188 0.32 11.91 -11.45
N ASN A 189 0.73 11.93 -12.72
CA ASN A 189 2.13 12.04 -13.10
C ASN A 189 2.34 13.29 -13.96
N GLU A 190 3.37 14.05 -13.62
CA GLU A 190 3.76 15.27 -14.33
C GLU A 190 5.21 15.16 -14.76
N ARG A 191 5.55 15.88 -15.83
CA ARG A 191 6.89 15.92 -16.37
C ARG A 191 7.21 17.34 -16.79
N LEU A 192 8.19 17.96 -16.13
CA LEU A 192 8.67 19.30 -16.43
C LEU A 192 10.05 19.21 -17.07
N GLN A 193 10.34 20.06 -18.06
CA GLN A 193 11.66 20.08 -18.70
C GLN A 193 12.50 21.17 -18.04
N ILE A 194 13.63 20.77 -17.43
CA ILE A 194 14.57 21.70 -16.82
C ILE A 194 15.50 22.21 -17.94
N ALA A 195 15.13 23.33 -18.55
CA ALA A 195 15.95 24.11 -19.48
C ALA A 195 16.32 23.47 -20.85
N GLY A 196 15.79 24.06 -21.92
CA GLY A 196 16.19 23.79 -23.31
C GLY A 196 15.69 22.46 -23.87
N PRO A 197 15.71 22.27 -25.21
CA PRO A 197 15.16 21.09 -25.86
C PRO A 197 15.84 19.76 -25.49
N ASP A 198 17.11 19.80 -25.03
CA ASP A 198 17.90 18.65 -24.57
C ASP A 198 17.99 18.53 -23.03
N GLY A 199 17.21 19.33 -22.29
CA GLY A 199 17.25 19.37 -20.83
C GLY A 199 16.77 18.08 -20.15
N GLU A 200 17.24 17.85 -18.92
CA GLU A 200 16.71 16.78 -18.07
C GLU A 200 15.24 17.03 -17.72
N PHE A 201 14.50 15.96 -17.48
CA PHE A 201 13.09 16.06 -17.12
C PHE A 201 12.91 15.74 -15.64
N GLU A 202 12.31 16.68 -14.92
CA GLU A 202 11.77 16.42 -13.60
C GLU A 202 10.47 15.64 -13.72
N GLN A 203 10.33 14.65 -12.82
CA GLN A 203 9.13 13.85 -12.71
C GLN A 203 8.50 14.09 -11.35
N TYR A 204 7.20 14.34 -11.36
CA TYR A 204 6.42 14.49 -10.13
C TYR A 204 5.32 13.43 -10.12
N ARG A 205 5.12 12.84 -8.95
CA ARG A 205 4.11 11.79 -8.77
C ARG A 205 3.24 12.14 -7.59
N TYR A 206 1.95 12.26 -7.82
CA TYR A 206 0.97 12.56 -6.80
C TYR A 206 0.09 11.35 -6.55
N VAL A 207 -0.31 11.18 -5.29
CA VAL A 207 -1.22 10.13 -4.84
C VAL A 207 -2.33 10.77 -4.04
N GLY A 208 -3.57 10.39 -4.31
CA GLY A 208 -4.73 11.01 -3.68
C GLY A 208 -5.96 10.13 -3.61
N VAL A 209 -6.98 10.70 -2.99
CA VAL A 209 -8.32 10.10 -2.83
C VAL A 209 -9.36 10.96 -3.55
N ALA A 210 -10.41 10.30 -4.05
CA ALA A 210 -11.52 10.95 -4.73
C ALA A 210 -12.85 10.60 -4.05
N TYR A 211 -13.73 11.58 -3.93
CA TYR A 211 -15.08 11.46 -3.39
C TYR A 211 -16.10 12.07 -4.35
N TYR A 212 -17.30 11.48 -4.42
CA TYR A 212 -18.41 12.00 -5.21
C TYR A 212 -19.54 12.40 -4.28
N LEU A 213 -19.76 13.71 -4.13
CA LEU A 213 -20.77 14.26 -3.23
C LEU A 213 -21.58 15.33 -3.96
N GLN A 214 -22.91 15.22 -3.90
CA GLN A 214 -23.84 16.22 -4.47
C GLN A 214 -23.44 16.64 -5.89
N ASP A 215 -23.27 15.66 -6.78
CA ASP A 215 -22.92 15.87 -8.20
C ASP A 215 -21.59 16.60 -8.44
N ARG A 216 -20.63 16.48 -7.52
CA ARG A 216 -19.26 16.99 -7.69
C ARG A 216 -18.24 15.92 -7.31
N LEU A 217 -17.16 15.89 -8.08
CA LEU A 217 -15.98 15.10 -7.74
C LEU A 217 -15.03 15.98 -6.94
N PHE A 218 -14.70 15.55 -5.72
CA PHE A 218 -13.72 16.19 -4.86
C PHE A 218 -12.48 15.30 -4.79
N LEU A 219 -11.34 15.86 -5.13
CA LEU A 219 -10.06 15.16 -5.15
C LEU A 219 -9.05 15.91 -4.29
N ILE A 220 -8.28 15.18 -3.51
CA ILE A 220 -7.14 15.70 -2.74
C ILE A 220 -5.96 14.77 -2.94
N ASP A 221 -4.80 15.32 -3.26
CA ASP A 221 -3.55 14.59 -3.41
C ASP A 221 -2.38 15.31 -2.74
N TYR A 222 -1.28 14.56 -2.60
CA TYR A 222 0.02 15.10 -2.23
C TYR A 222 1.10 14.57 -3.18
N GLU A 223 2.18 15.35 -3.34
CA GLU A 223 3.35 14.94 -4.12
C GLU A 223 4.16 13.91 -3.30
N SER A 224 4.36 12.71 -3.85
CA SER A 224 4.84 11.54 -3.11
C SER A 224 6.37 11.38 -3.06
N LEU A 225 7.13 12.08 -3.91
CA LEU A 225 8.60 11.96 -3.94
C LEU A 225 9.26 12.89 -2.91
N THR A 226 8.70 14.07 -2.72
CA THR A 226 9.25 15.16 -1.89
C THR A 226 8.28 15.64 -0.81
N SER A 227 6.97 15.37 -0.94
CA SER A 227 5.94 15.85 0.01
C SER A 227 5.86 17.36 0.11
N ASN A 228 6.24 18.07 -0.96
CA ASN A 228 6.30 19.52 -1.00
C ASN A 228 4.97 20.19 -1.33
N GLU A 229 3.98 19.45 -1.85
CA GLU A 229 2.71 20.00 -2.30
C GLU A 229 1.53 19.12 -1.90
N ILE A 230 0.43 19.78 -1.51
CA ILE A 230 -0.92 19.21 -1.47
C ILE A 230 -1.75 19.99 -2.48
N SER A 231 -2.51 19.29 -3.31
CA SER A 231 -3.45 19.92 -4.23
C SER A 231 -4.88 19.43 -4.00
N GLN A 232 -5.84 20.29 -4.33
CA GLN A 232 -7.26 20.00 -4.28
C GLN A 232 -7.89 20.31 -5.62
N THR A 233 -8.70 19.38 -6.13
CA THR A 233 -9.41 19.53 -7.40
C THR A 233 -10.89 19.26 -7.21
N ILE A 234 -11.75 20.13 -7.75
CA ILE A 234 -13.20 19.94 -7.77
C ILE A 234 -13.65 19.90 -9.22
N LEU A 235 -14.15 18.77 -9.69
CA LEU A 235 -14.66 18.61 -11.05
C LEU A 235 -16.20 18.58 -11.06
N ILE A 236 -16.76 19.10 -12.14
CA ILE A 236 -18.17 19.03 -12.51
C ILE A 236 -18.33 17.83 -13.46
N PRO A 237 -18.98 16.74 -13.01
CA PRO A 237 -19.32 15.60 -13.85
C PRO A 237 -20.16 16.01 -15.06
N SER A 238 -19.92 15.37 -16.20
CA SER A 238 -20.80 15.47 -17.36
C SER A 238 -21.92 14.43 -17.23
N PHE A 239 -23.18 14.87 -17.32
CA PHE A 239 -24.36 13.97 -17.36
C PHE A 239 -24.70 13.49 -18.78
N LYS A 240 -23.80 13.71 -19.75
CA LYS A 240 -23.96 13.21 -21.12
C LYS A 240 -23.58 11.73 -21.18
N SER A 241 -24.16 11.00 -22.13
CA SER A 241 -23.92 9.57 -22.36
C SER A 241 -22.45 9.21 -22.64
N CYS A 242 -21.62 10.18 -23.03
CA CYS A 242 -20.18 10.04 -23.18
C CYS A 242 -19.45 11.13 -22.40
N ILE A 243 -18.56 10.72 -21.50
CA ILE A 243 -17.62 11.63 -20.84
C ILE A 243 -16.49 11.89 -21.82
N THR A 244 -16.44 13.10 -22.37
CA THR A 244 -15.30 13.56 -23.18
C THR A 244 -14.37 14.42 -22.34
N ARG A 245 -14.94 15.41 -21.65
CA ARG A 245 -14.20 16.33 -20.78
C ARG A 245 -14.97 16.64 -19.50
N LEU A 246 -14.24 16.75 -18.38
CA LEU A 246 -14.71 17.29 -17.12
C LEU A 246 -14.06 18.65 -16.89
N ASN A 247 -14.79 19.58 -16.30
CA ASN A 247 -14.30 20.93 -16.02
C ASN A 247 -14.28 21.13 -14.52
N GLY A 248 -13.33 21.89 -14.01
CA GLY A 248 -13.22 22.10 -12.58
C GLY A 248 -12.22 23.15 -12.18
N LEU A 249 -12.07 23.30 -10.87
CA LEU A 249 -11.08 24.15 -10.24
C LEU A 249 -10.01 23.28 -9.58
N LYS A 250 -8.76 23.69 -9.74
CA LYS A 250 -7.62 23.15 -9.02
C LYS A 250 -7.02 24.24 -8.16
N MET A 251 -6.72 23.90 -6.92
CA MET A 251 -6.00 24.74 -5.97
C MET A 251 -4.75 23.99 -5.52
N GLY A 252 -3.64 24.71 -5.46
CA GLY A 252 -2.36 24.17 -5.08
C GLY A 252 -1.43 25.28 -4.61
N VAL A 253 -0.17 24.92 -4.43
CA VAL A 253 0.88 25.87 -4.03
C VAL A 253 1.94 25.82 -5.11
N SER A 254 2.25 26.98 -5.71
CA SER A 254 3.35 27.05 -6.67
C SER A 254 4.65 26.60 -6.00
N ALA A 255 5.44 25.77 -6.68
CA ALA A 255 6.78 25.43 -6.21
C ALA A 255 7.80 26.59 -6.40
N ALA A 256 7.41 27.70 -7.03
CA ALA A 256 8.26 28.89 -7.17
C ALA A 256 8.57 29.56 -5.81
N ASP A 257 9.63 30.38 -5.76
CA ASP A 257 10.29 30.92 -4.55
C ASP A 257 9.38 31.60 -3.50
N HIS A 258 8.14 31.93 -3.85
CA HIS A 258 7.19 32.57 -2.94
C HIS A 258 6.13 31.63 -2.36
N ARG A 259 6.07 30.36 -2.82
CA ARG A 259 5.10 29.34 -2.41
C ARG A 259 3.69 29.90 -2.24
N ALA A 260 3.29 30.76 -3.17
CA ALA A 260 2.01 31.42 -3.12
C ALA A 260 0.90 30.39 -3.42
N PRO A 261 -0.19 30.36 -2.62
CA PRO A 261 -1.38 29.62 -2.98
C PRO A 261 -1.94 30.15 -4.30
N ALA A 262 -2.33 29.23 -5.18
CA ALA A 262 -2.90 29.56 -6.47
C ALA A 262 -4.12 28.70 -6.76
N CYS A 263 -5.07 29.28 -7.50
CA CYS A 263 -6.23 28.58 -8.03
C CYS A 263 -6.25 28.75 -9.56
N SER A 264 -6.56 27.67 -10.26
CA SER A 264 -6.60 27.62 -11.71
C SER A 264 -7.79 26.80 -12.17
N ARG A 265 -8.32 27.13 -13.34
CA ARG A 265 -9.26 26.24 -14.03
C ARG A 265 -8.53 25.00 -14.49
N VAL A 266 -9.21 23.87 -14.44
CA VAL A 266 -8.69 22.58 -14.86
C VAL A 266 -9.68 21.88 -15.78
N VAL A 267 -9.16 21.21 -16.80
CA VAL A 267 -9.94 20.40 -17.73
C VAL A 267 -9.37 18.99 -17.73
N TRP A 268 -10.21 17.99 -17.51
CA TRP A 268 -9.83 16.59 -17.59
C TRP A 268 -10.43 15.96 -18.84
N GLU A 269 -9.59 15.47 -19.74
CA GLU A 269 -10.01 14.75 -20.95
C GLU A 269 -9.95 13.24 -20.71
N TYR A 270 -11.06 12.54 -20.95
CA TYR A 270 -11.15 11.11 -20.70
C TYR A 270 -10.50 10.29 -21.81
N LEU A 271 -9.66 9.32 -21.42
CA LEU A 271 -8.89 8.47 -22.33
C LEU A 271 -9.41 7.03 -22.40
N GLY A 272 -10.31 6.64 -21.49
CA GLY A 272 -10.82 5.28 -21.37
C GLY A 272 -10.26 4.51 -20.17
N GLN A 273 -10.63 3.24 -20.07
CA GLN A 273 -10.15 2.34 -19.01
C GLN A 273 -8.74 1.82 -19.26
N GLU A 274 -8.29 1.84 -20.51
CA GLU A 274 -6.97 1.37 -20.92
C GLU A 274 -6.33 2.39 -21.86
N ILE A 275 -5.00 2.51 -21.78
CA ILE A 275 -4.23 3.45 -22.59
C ILE A 275 -2.95 2.79 -23.10
N ASN A 276 -2.46 3.25 -24.26
CA ASN A 276 -1.08 3.02 -24.64
C ASN A 276 -0.17 3.94 -23.81
N ARG A 277 0.50 3.39 -22.79
CA ARG A 277 1.31 4.18 -21.83
C ARG A 277 2.41 4.99 -22.52
N THR A 278 3.04 4.45 -23.56
CA THR A 278 4.11 5.15 -24.29
C THR A 278 3.57 6.40 -24.98
N ASN A 279 2.46 6.27 -25.70
CA ASN A 279 1.81 7.43 -26.33
C ASN A 279 1.25 8.39 -25.28
N ALA A 280 0.70 7.84 -24.19
CA ALA A 280 0.13 8.64 -23.14
C ALA A 280 1.16 9.58 -22.51
N ASN A 281 2.30 9.02 -22.12
CA ASN A 281 3.41 9.74 -21.49
C ASN A 281 4.08 10.77 -22.42
N ARG A 282 4.01 10.62 -23.75
CA ARG A 282 4.54 11.62 -24.70
C ARG A 282 3.77 12.94 -24.66
N ARG A 283 2.49 12.92 -24.26
CA ARG A 283 1.68 14.13 -24.08
C ARG A 283 1.81 14.74 -22.69
N VAL A 284 2.46 14.07 -21.75
CA VAL A 284 2.69 14.62 -20.40
C VAL A 284 3.89 15.55 -20.46
N ARG A 285 3.62 16.85 -20.55
CA ARG A 285 4.61 17.92 -20.65
C ARG A 285 3.95 19.28 -20.46
N LEU A 286 4.77 20.32 -20.45
CA LEU A 286 4.33 21.70 -20.65
C LEU A 286 4.06 21.97 -22.13
N TYR A 287 3.00 22.75 -22.36
CA TYR A 287 2.57 23.26 -23.65
C TYR A 287 2.61 24.78 -23.61
N SER A 288 3.04 25.41 -24.71
CA SER A 288 2.80 26.85 -24.87
C SER A 288 1.30 27.09 -25.05
N MET A 289 0.83 28.29 -24.72
CA MET A 289 -0.58 28.67 -24.87
C MET A 289 -1.12 28.49 -26.31
N ASP A 290 -0.23 28.66 -27.29
CA ASP A 290 -0.54 28.57 -28.72
C ASP A 290 -0.16 27.22 -29.34
N ASP A 291 0.26 26.21 -28.54
CA ASP A 291 0.65 24.89 -29.07
C ASP A 291 -0.53 24.26 -29.83
N PRO A 292 -0.36 23.85 -31.10
CA PRO A 292 -1.44 23.33 -31.93
C PRO A 292 -1.99 21.98 -31.44
N ALA A 293 -1.30 21.31 -30.52
CA ALA A 293 -1.82 20.11 -29.86
C ALA A 293 -2.96 20.41 -28.86
N ILE A 294 -3.13 21.68 -28.47
CA ILE A 294 -4.22 22.15 -27.63
C ILE A 294 -5.31 22.75 -28.53
N ASP A 295 -6.46 22.08 -28.61
CA ASP A 295 -7.58 22.57 -29.41
C ASP A 295 -8.28 23.79 -28.78
N ASP A 296 -9.05 24.49 -29.61
CA ASP A 296 -9.71 25.73 -29.24
C ASP A 296 -10.79 25.55 -28.15
N ASP A 297 -11.45 24.40 -28.06
CA ASP A 297 -12.42 24.12 -26.97
C ASP A 297 -11.68 24.00 -25.63
N LEU A 298 -10.54 23.31 -25.60
CA LEU A 298 -9.70 23.19 -24.40
C LEU A 298 -9.18 24.57 -23.98
N ARG A 299 -8.60 25.33 -24.93
CA ARG A 299 -8.08 26.68 -24.68
C ARG A 299 -9.19 27.60 -24.16
N GLY A 300 -10.38 27.55 -24.78
CA GLY A 300 -11.55 28.31 -24.35
C GLY A 300 -11.99 27.96 -22.93
N ARG A 301 -12.01 26.68 -22.56
CA ARG A 301 -12.36 26.23 -21.20
C ARG A 301 -11.37 26.68 -20.14
N LEU A 302 -10.09 26.80 -20.46
CA LEU A 302 -9.06 27.30 -19.54
C LEU A 302 -9.10 28.83 -19.42
N ALA A 303 -9.37 29.54 -20.52
CA ALA A 303 -9.36 31.01 -20.56
C ALA A 303 -10.54 31.69 -19.83
N GLN A 304 -11.67 30.99 -19.64
CA GLN A 304 -12.92 31.56 -19.08
C GLN A 304 -12.89 31.74 -17.55
N THR A 305 -11.87 32.40 -17.03
CA THR A 305 -11.77 32.73 -15.61
C THR A 305 -12.60 33.96 -15.29
N LYS A 306 -13.48 33.88 -14.28
CA LYS A 306 -14.26 35.02 -13.78
C LYS A 306 -14.11 35.15 -12.27
N VAL A 307 -13.87 36.39 -11.83
CA VAL A 307 -14.01 36.78 -10.43
C VAL A 307 -15.34 37.52 -10.31
N VAL A 308 -16.31 36.91 -9.62
CA VAL A 308 -17.64 37.48 -9.40
C VAL A 308 -17.79 37.71 -7.90
N ASP A 309 -18.00 38.96 -7.49
CA ASP A 309 -18.14 39.34 -6.07
C ASP A 309 -17.00 38.82 -5.17
N GLY A 310 -15.77 38.79 -5.72
CA GLY A 310 -14.57 38.29 -5.03
C GLY A 310 -14.40 36.77 -5.04
N LEU A 311 -15.31 36.02 -5.64
CA LEU A 311 -15.23 34.57 -5.79
C LEU A 311 -14.65 34.18 -7.13
N PHE A 312 -13.70 33.24 -7.13
CA PHE A 312 -13.19 32.60 -8.33
C PHE A 312 -14.18 31.50 -8.76
N VAL A 313 -14.86 31.70 -9.88
CA VAL A 313 -15.95 30.81 -10.30
C VAL A 313 -15.76 30.29 -11.72
N ILE A 314 -16.32 29.11 -11.96
CA ILE A 314 -16.50 28.56 -13.30
C ILE A 314 -17.91 28.87 -13.76
N ALA A 315 -18.01 29.67 -14.83
CA ALA A 315 -19.25 29.84 -15.59
C ALA A 315 -19.55 28.59 -16.43
#